data_AF-A0A351MM55-F1
#
_entry.id   AF-A0A351MM55-F1
#
_cell.length_a   1.000
_cell.length_b   1.000
_cell.length_c   1.000
_cell.angle_alpha   90.00
_cell.angle_beta   90.00
_cell.angle_gamma   90.00
#
_symmetry.space_group_name_H-M   'P 1'
#
loop_
_entity.id
_entity.type
_entity.pdbx_description
1 polymer ?
#
loop_
_entity_poly.entity_id
_entity_poly.type
_entity_poly.pdbx_seq_one_letter_code
_entity_poly.pdbx_strand_id
1 'polypeptide(L)'
;MATNGFKLRLEIDGQTEFARTLHGAMANADDLAPLFDAIAAEVRGSIAARFAGEGAADGQPAWAALSADYAAWKAKRYPNQPILQRTGKLLAAASNPTATTTATSLTMTIESDYAVYHESRRPRGGRLPRRAFMALSGKQRARITRLLRDHLRAGLGS
;
A
#
# COMPACT_ATOMS: atom_id res chain seq x y z
N MET A 1 8.29 -5.94 -72.55
CA MET A 1 7.09 -5.63 -71.76
C MET A 1 7.53 -5.38 -70.33
N ALA A 2 7.41 -4.14 -69.84
CA ALA A 2 7.77 -3.81 -68.46
C ALA A 2 6.53 -3.99 -67.58
N THR A 3 6.61 -4.83 -66.56
CA THR A 3 5.54 -5.02 -65.58
C THR A 3 5.53 -3.81 -64.65
N ASN A 4 4.58 -2.89 -64.83
CA ASN A 4 4.35 -1.82 -63.88
C ASN A 4 3.73 -2.43 -62.60
N GLY A 5 4.55 -2.69 -61.60
CA GLY A 5 4.09 -3.04 -60.26
C GLY A 5 3.58 -1.79 -59.55
N PHE A 6 2.28 -1.74 -59.23
CA PHE A 6 1.71 -0.71 -58.37
C PHE A 6 1.86 -1.13 -56.90
N LYS A 7 2.47 -0.27 -56.08
CA LYS A 7 2.49 -0.42 -54.62
C LYS A 7 1.31 0.35 -54.03
N LEU A 8 0.34 -0.38 -53.49
CA LEU A 8 -0.75 0.18 -52.70
C LEU A 8 -0.29 0.27 -51.24
N ARG A 9 -0.28 1.48 -50.67
CA ARG A 9 -0.20 1.70 -49.21
C ARG A 9 -1.59 2.14 -48.75
N LEU A 10 -2.25 1.31 -47.96
CA LEU A 10 -3.51 1.62 -47.30
C LEU A 10 -3.17 2.11 -45.89
N GLU A 11 -3.42 3.39 -45.60
CA GLU A 11 -3.47 3.90 -44.22
C GLU A 11 -4.92 3.82 -43.76
N ILE A 12 -5.15 3.13 -42.65
CA ILE A 12 -6.45 3.10 -42.00
C ILE A 12 -6.55 4.36 -41.15
N ASP A 13 -7.60 5.16 -41.35
CA ASP A 13 -7.84 6.35 -40.55
C ASP A 13 -7.92 5.99 -39.05
N GLY A 14 -7.22 6.75 -38.21
CA GLY A 14 -7.11 6.49 -36.76
C GLY A 14 -6.09 5.41 -36.34
N GLN A 15 -5.39 4.75 -37.27
CA GLN A 15 -4.42 3.69 -36.94
C GLN A 15 -3.23 4.20 -36.11
N THR A 16 -2.74 5.41 -36.41
CA THR A 16 -1.60 6.02 -35.71
C THR A 16 -1.99 6.42 -34.30
N GLU A 17 -3.17 6.98 -34.12
CA GLU A 17 -3.76 7.32 -32.82
C GLU A 17 -3.94 6.07 -31.97
N PHE A 18 -4.54 5.02 -32.53
CA PHE A 18 -4.72 3.74 -31.85
C PHE A 18 -3.39 3.11 -31.44
N ALA A 19 -2.39 3.09 -32.33
CA ALA A 19 -1.07 2.54 -32.02
C ALA A 19 -0.35 3.32 -30.91
N ARG A 20 -0.46 4.65 -30.91
CA ARG A 20 0.09 5.50 -29.84
C ARG A 20 -0.56 5.20 -28.50
N THR A 21 -1.89 5.14 -28.46
CA THR A 21 -2.67 4.79 -27.27
C THR A 21 -2.32 3.39 -26.75
N LEU A 22 -2.16 2.41 -27.64
CA LEU A 22 -1.75 1.05 -27.25
C LEU A 22 -0.32 1.03 -26.67
N HIS A 23 0.62 1.73 -27.29
CA HIS A 23 2.00 1.83 -26.80
C HIS A 23 2.08 2.51 -25.43
N GLY A 24 1.31 3.58 -25.20
CA GLY A 24 1.22 4.23 -23.89
C GLY A 24 0.67 3.28 -22.81
N ALA A 25 -0.35 2.50 -23.13
CA ALA A 25 -0.92 1.51 -22.23
C ALA A 25 0.07 0.39 -21.89
N MET A 26 0.83 -0.09 -22.87
CA MET A 26 1.89 -1.08 -22.67
C MET A 26 3.03 -0.53 -21.81
N ALA A 27 3.50 0.69 -22.07
CA ALA A 27 4.55 1.34 -21.27
C ALA A 27 4.17 1.47 -19.79
N ASN A 28 2.91 1.86 -19.49
CA ASN A 28 2.43 1.92 -18.10
C ASN A 28 2.25 0.54 -17.46
N ALA A 29 1.99 -0.51 -18.26
CA ALA A 29 1.92 -1.87 -17.76
C ALA A 29 3.32 -2.45 -17.49
N ASP A 30 4.32 -2.01 -18.24
CA ASP A 30 5.72 -2.41 -18.10
C ASP A 30 6.42 -1.71 -16.92
N ASP A 31 6.01 -0.49 -16.57
CA ASP A 31 6.48 0.24 -15.39
C ASP A 31 5.36 0.60 -14.41
N LEU A 32 5.21 -0.23 -13.38
CA LEU A 32 4.27 -0.03 -12.28
C LEU A 32 4.90 0.73 -11.10
N ALA A 33 6.15 1.21 -11.19
CA ALA A 33 6.77 1.94 -10.10
C ALA A 33 5.92 3.14 -9.62
N PRO A 34 5.34 3.98 -10.51
CA PRO A 34 4.47 5.08 -10.07
C PRO A 34 3.22 4.61 -9.31
N LEU A 35 2.63 3.48 -9.72
CA LEU A 35 1.50 2.87 -9.02
C LEU A 35 1.93 2.40 -7.63
N PHE A 36 3.06 1.72 -7.52
CA PHE A 36 3.57 1.22 -6.26
C PHE A 36 3.92 2.33 -5.27
N ASP A 37 4.46 3.45 -5.73
CA ASP A 37 4.72 4.60 -4.87
C ASP A 37 3.42 5.19 -4.30
N ALA A 38 2.36 5.25 -5.12
CA ALA A 38 1.03 5.66 -4.66
C ALA A 38 0.44 4.65 -3.66
N ILE A 39 0.60 3.35 -3.89
CA ILE A 39 0.17 2.30 -2.94
C ILE A 39 0.94 2.42 -1.63
N ALA A 40 2.26 2.65 -1.67
CA ALA A 40 3.09 2.82 -0.48
C ALA A 40 2.64 4.03 0.35
N ALA A 41 2.27 5.14 -0.30
CA ALA A 41 1.70 6.30 0.37
C ALA A 41 0.36 5.99 1.07
N GLU A 42 -0.55 5.26 0.40
CA GLU A 42 -1.82 4.80 1.00
C GLU A 42 -1.59 3.90 2.21
N VAL A 43 -0.64 2.96 2.13
CA VAL A 43 -0.29 2.06 3.24
C VAL A 43 0.27 2.86 4.43
N ARG A 44 1.18 3.82 4.19
CA ARG A 44 1.71 4.70 5.25
C ARG A 44 0.60 5.49 5.95
N GLY A 45 -0.30 6.09 5.17
CA GLY A 45 -1.44 6.84 5.70
C GLY A 45 -2.35 5.97 6.56
N SER A 46 -2.63 4.75 6.12
CA SER A 46 -3.46 3.82 6.89
C SER A 46 -2.80 3.35 8.18
N ILE A 47 -1.50 3.03 8.17
CA ILE A 47 -0.78 2.69 9.40
C ILE A 47 -0.88 3.85 10.39
N ALA A 48 -0.61 5.09 9.96
CA ALA A 48 -0.74 6.27 10.81
C ALA A 48 -2.16 6.41 11.39
N ALA A 49 -3.20 6.23 10.56
CA ALA A 49 -4.59 6.28 11.01
C ALA A 49 -4.92 5.17 12.02
N ARG A 50 -4.41 3.94 11.81
CA ARG A 50 -4.57 2.82 12.75
C ARG A 50 -3.91 3.13 14.09
N PHE A 51 -2.72 3.74 14.13
CA PHE A 51 -2.10 4.13 15.40
C PHE A 51 -2.86 5.27 16.10
N ALA A 52 -3.31 6.27 15.35
CA ALA A 52 -4.06 7.40 15.91
C ALA A 52 -5.42 6.97 16.48
N GLY A 53 -6.13 6.06 15.82
CA GLY A 53 -7.42 5.54 16.27
C GLY A 53 -7.31 4.33 17.21
N GLU A 54 -6.12 3.97 17.69
CA GLU A 54 -5.86 2.75 18.47
C GLU A 54 -6.49 1.50 17.84
N GLY A 55 -6.36 1.42 16.53
CA GLY A 55 -7.00 0.46 15.65
C GLY A 55 -8.19 1.05 14.89
N ALA A 56 -9.08 1.84 15.47
CA ALA A 56 -10.32 2.23 14.76
C ALA A 56 -10.07 3.17 13.56
N ALA A 57 -9.85 2.59 12.37
CA ALA A 57 -9.54 3.29 11.12
C ALA A 57 -9.90 2.42 9.92
N ASP A 58 -10.22 3.05 8.78
CA ASP A 58 -10.50 2.38 7.50
C ASP A 58 -11.58 1.28 7.56
N GLY A 59 -12.54 1.41 8.48
CA GLY A 59 -13.61 0.43 8.70
C GLY A 59 -13.17 -0.83 9.47
N GLN A 60 -11.97 -0.83 10.04
CA GLN A 60 -11.51 -1.86 10.95
C GLN A 60 -11.83 -1.49 12.41
N PRO A 61 -12.06 -2.48 13.29
CA PRO A 61 -12.34 -2.23 14.69
C PRO A 61 -11.09 -1.72 15.43
N ALA A 62 -11.33 -1.10 16.59
CA ALA A 62 -10.30 -0.80 17.57
C ALA A 62 -9.53 -2.06 17.97
N TRP A 63 -8.28 -1.88 18.39
CA TRP A 63 -7.49 -2.95 18.97
C TRP A 63 -8.07 -3.42 20.29
N ALA A 64 -7.76 -4.67 20.64
CA ALA A 64 -8.08 -5.18 21.97
C ALA A 64 -7.42 -4.28 23.04
N ALA A 65 -8.23 -3.87 24.01
CA ALA A 65 -7.79 -3.03 25.12
C ALA A 65 -6.61 -3.65 25.89
N LEU A 66 -5.91 -2.82 26.65
CA LEU A 66 -4.94 -3.29 27.62
C LEU A 66 -5.68 -3.99 28.78
N SER A 67 -5.06 -5.00 29.40
CA SER A 67 -5.58 -5.50 30.68
C SER A 67 -5.52 -4.39 31.73
N ALA A 68 -6.43 -4.42 32.71
CA ALA A 68 -6.51 -3.38 33.76
C ALA A 68 -5.17 -3.18 34.47
N ASP A 69 -4.51 -4.28 34.87
CA ASP A 69 -3.21 -4.23 35.55
C ASP A 69 -2.12 -3.60 34.68
N TYR A 70 -2.06 -3.98 33.40
CA TYR A 70 -1.07 -3.44 32.48
C TYR A 70 -1.36 -1.97 32.15
N ALA A 71 -2.63 -1.59 31.99
CA ALA A 71 -3.04 -0.21 31.79
C ALA A 71 -2.65 0.66 32.99
N ALA A 72 -2.90 0.21 34.22
CA ALA A 72 -2.55 0.93 35.44
C ALA A 72 -1.03 1.06 35.61
N TRP A 73 -0.27 -0.01 35.37
CA TRP A 73 1.19 0.04 35.37
C TRP A 73 1.72 1.00 34.31
N LYS A 74 1.18 0.92 33.09
CA LYS A 74 1.60 1.76 31.97
C LYS A 74 1.27 3.22 32.22
N ALA A 75 0.09 3.56 32.74
CA ALA A 75 -0.29 4.94 33.05
C ALA A 75 0.67 5.59 34.07
N LYS A 76 1.16 4.83 35.06
CA LYS A 76 2.15 5.32 36.03
C LYS A 76 3.53 5.53 35.42
N ARG A 77 3.95 4.65 34.50
CA ARG A 77 5.34 4.60 33.99
C ARG A 77 5.53 5.33 32.66
N TYR A 78 4.45 5.47 31.90
CA TYR A 78 4.36 6.05 30.55
C TYR A 78 3.02 6.80 30.43
N PRO A 79 2.88 7.94 31.12
CA PRO A 79 1.60 8.67 31.17
C PRO A 79 1.15 9.09 29.77
N ASN A 80 -0.16 9.02 29.54
CA ASN A 80 -0.83 9.44 28.30
C ASN A 80 -0.37 8.72 27.02
N GLN A 81 0.25 7.55 27.12
CA GLN A 81 0.71 6.79 25.95
C GLN A 81 -0.38 5.82 25.42
N PRO A 82 -0.78 5.91 24.13
CA PRO A 82 -1.76 5.02 23.50
C PRO A 82 -1.28 3.56 23.37
N ILE A 83 -2.19 2.64 23.10
CA ILE A 83 -1.91 1.24 22.77
C ILE A 83 -0.84 1.15 21.67
N LEU A 84 0.06 0.16 21.79
CA LEU A 84 1.27 -0.02 20.97
C LEU A 84 2.32 1.11 21.05
N GLN A 85 2.12 2.10 21.92
CA GLN A 85 3.07 3.17 22.16
C GLN A 85 3.60 3.07 23.58
N ARG A 86 4.93 2.97 23.72
CA ARG A 86 5.64 2.99 25.01
C ARG A 86 6.84 3.92 24.94
N THR A 87 7.70 3.69 23.95
CA THR A 87 8.90 4.51 23.68
C THR A 87 8.80 5.26 22.35
N GLY A 88 7.67 5.15 21.62
CA GLY A 88 7.52 5.66 20.26
C GLY A 88 8.25 4.86 19.17
N LYS A 89 9.21 3.98 19.50
CA LYS A 89 10.02 3.25 18.51
C LYS A 89 9.20 2.45 17.48
N LEU A 90 8.15 1.74 17.93
CA LEU A 90 7.28 1.00 17.00
C LEU A 90 6.51 1.95 16.08
N LEU A 91 5.94 3.03 16.63
CA LEU A 91 5.22 4.03 15.85
C LEU A 91 6.13 4.64 14.79
N ALA A 92 7.34 5.06 15.18
CA ALA A 92 8.32 5.64 14.25
C ALA A 92 8.67 4.68 13.11
N ALA A 93 8.96 3.41 13.42
CA ALA A 93 9.27 2.39 12.42
C ALA A 93 8.06 2.06 11.53
N ALA A 94 6.86 1.99 12.09
CA ALA A 94 5.65 1.61 11.35
C ALA A 94 5.11 2.77 10.49
N SER A 95 5.23 4.01 10.92
CA SER A 95 4.81 5.19 10.16
C SER A 95 5.79 5.58 9.05
N ASN A 96 7.05 5.15 9.14
CA ASN A 96 8.06 5.37 8.12
C ASN A 96 8.77 4.06 7.71
N PRO A 97 8.04 3.11 7.10
CA PRO A 97 8.64 1.90 6.57
C PRO A 97 9.57 2.23 5.40
N THR A 98 10.70 1.54 5.33
CA THR A 98 11.57 1.58 4.15
C THR A 98 10.80 0.95 2.99
N ALA A 99 10.60 1.72 1.92
CA ALA A 99 9.91 1.26 0.72
C ALA A 99 10.92 1.14 -0.43
N THR A 100 10.97 -0.04 -1.04
CA THR A 100 11.73 -0.30 -2.27
C THR A 100 10.74 -0.62 -3.37
N THR A 101 10.74 0.23 -4.39
CA THR A 101 9.87 0.10 -5.56
C THR A 101 10.71 -0.27 -6.78
N THR A 102 10.18 -1.17 -7.60
CA THR A 102 10.68 -1.50 -8.94
C THR A 102 9.53 -1.43 -9.93
N ALA A 103 9.80 -1.60 -11.23
CA ALA A 103 8.78 -1.67 -12.26
C ALA A 103 7.70 -2.74 -12.02
N THR A 104 7.99 -3.79 -11.23
CA THR A 104 7.07 -4.94 -11.03
C THR A 104 6.86 -5.33 -9.58
N SER A 105 7.47 -4.63 -8.61
CA SER A 105 7.29 -4.95 -7.19
C SER A 105 7.37 -3.74 -6.27
N LEU A 106 6.67 -3.87 -5.14
CA LEU A 106 6.77 -3.01 -3.97
C LEU A 106 7.15 -3.88 -2.77
N THR A 107 8.23 -3.52 -2.08
CA THR A 107 8.58 -4.07 -0.77
C THR A 107 8.53 -2.97 0.28
N MET A 108 7.79 -3.19 1.37
CA MET A 108 7.76 -2.28 2.51
C MET A 108 8.26 -3.01 3.77
N THR A 109 9.31 -2.48 4.38
CA THR A 109 9.96 -3.08 5.54
C THR A 109 9.78 -2.19 6.76
N ILE A 110 9.29 -2.78 7.85
CA ILE A 110 9.20 -2.13 9.17
C ILE A 110 10.34 -2.66 10.03
N GLU A 111 11.33 -1.81 10.27
CA GLU A 111 12.52 -2.13 11.06
C GLU A 111 12.19 -2.10 12.56
N SER A 112 11.52 -3.17 13.03
CA SER A 112 11.16 -3.33 14.43
C SER A 112 10.93 -4.79 14.81
N ASP A 113 11.79 -5.33 15.66
CA ASP A 113 11.62 -6.67 16.27
C ASP A 113 10.29 -6.80 17.02
N TYR A 114 9.71 -5.68 17.45
CA TYR A 114 8.46 -5.66 18.19
C TYR A 114 7.22 -5.74 17.29
N ALA A 115 7.31 -5.29 16.03
CA ALA A 115 6.19 -5.27 15.09
C ALA A 115 5.56 -6.65 14.92
N VAL A 116 6.41 -7.68 14.86
CA VAL A 116 5.98 -9.04 14.55
C VAL A 116 5.07 -9.67 15.61
N TYR A 117 5.15 -9.23 16.87
CA TYR A 117 4.30 -9.70 17.96
C TYR A 117 2.84 -9.24 17.80
N HIS A 118 2.60 -8.15 17.08
CA HIS A 118 1.26 -7.60 16.84
C HIS A 118 0.76 -7.83 15.42
N GLU A 119 1.65 -8.16 14.49
CA GLU A 119 1.30 -8.41 13.08
C GLU A 119 1.07 -9.88 12.76
N SER A 120 1.87 -10.78 13.33
CA SER A 120 1.83 -12.22 13.03
C SER A 120 0.44 -12.80 13.31
N ARG A 121 -0.09 -13.59 12.38
CA ARG A 121 -1.31 -14.39 12.60
C ARG A 121 -1.07 -15.57 13.54
N ARG A 122 0.16 -16.07 13.60
CA ARG A 122 0.56 -17.08 14.58
C ARG A 122 0.98 -16.37 15.86
N PRO A 123 0.39 -16.69 17.03
CA PRO A 123 0.81 -16.11 18.31
C PRO A 123 2.31 -16.34 18.53
N ARG A 124 3.06 -15.31 18.93
CA ARG A 124 4.50 -15.42 19.19
C ARG A 124 4.85 -15.43 20.68
N GLY A 125 4.03 -16.13 21.46
CA GLY A 125 4.20 -16.30 22.91
C GLY A 125 3.15 -15.53 23.72
N GLY A 126 2.75 -16.15 24.84
CA GLY A 126 1.82 -15.58 25.82
C GLY A 126 0.37 -15.37 25.32
N ARG A 127 -0.42 -14.67 26.13
CA ARG A 127 -1.81 -14.26 25.84
C ARG A 127 -1.87 -12.88 25.15
N LEU A 128 -0.84 -12.49 24.40
CA LEU A 128 -0.77 -11.15 23.78
C LEU A 128 -1.77 -11.06 22.61
N PRO A 129 -2.75 -10.15 22.65
CA PRO A 129 -3.68 -9.98 21.54
C PRO A 129 -2.97 -9.42 20.31
N ARG A 130 -3.33 -9.93 19.12
CA ARG A 130 -2.88 -9.39 17.84
C ARG A 130 -3.48 -8.01 17.61
N ARG A 131 -2.63 -7.01 17.35
CA ARG A 131 -3.01 -5.62 17.11
C ARG A 131 -2.45 -5.13 15.78
N ALA A 132 -2.91 -5.75 14.70
CA ALA A 132 -2.37 -5.47 13.37
C ALA A 132 -2.64 -4.03 12.94
N PHE A 133 -1.60 -3.37 12.47
CA PHE A 133 -1.59 -2.06 11.84
C PHE A 133 -1.37 -2.15 10.32
N MET A 134 -0.82 -3.27 9.79
CA MET A 134 -0.65 -3.50 8.34
C MET A 134 -1.80 -4.27 7.66
N ALA A 135 -2.93 -4.48 8.34
CA ALA A 135 -4.04 -5.24 7.77
C ALA A 135 -4.80 -4.43 6.72
N LEU A 136 -4.81 -4.89 5.46
CA LEU A 136 -5.62 -4.29 4.39
C LEU A 136 -7.13 -4.46 4.65
N SER A 137 -7.81 -3.35 4.89
CA SER A 137 -9.27 -3.27 5.02
C SER A 137 -9.99 -3.37 3.67
N GLY A 138 -11.32 -3.50 3.72
CA GLY A 138 -12.15 -3.39 2.52
C GLY A 138 -11.99 -2.03 1.81
N LYS A 139 -11.94 -0.94 2.58
CA LYS A 139 -11.76 0.41 2.04
C LYS A 139 -10.40 0.59 1.36
N GLN A 140 -9.33 0.06 1.97
CA GLN A 140 -7.99 0.13 1.39
C GLN A 140 -7.88 -0.68 0.10
N ARG A 141 -8.44 -1.89 0.08
CA ARG A 141 -8.50 -2.69 -1.16
C ARG A 141 -9.20 -1.93 -2.27
N ALA A 142 -10.33 -1.28 -1.99
CA ALA A 142 -11.03 -0.45 -2.97
C ALA A 142 -10.20 0.75 -3.46
N ARG A 143 -9.43 1.40 -2.57
CA ARG A 143 -8.52 2.50 -2.95
C ARG A 143 -7.36 2.01 -3.81
N ILE A 144 -6.69 0.92 -3.44
CA ILE A 144 -5.62 0.31 -4.23
C ILE A 144 -6.13 -0.11 -5.61
N THR A 145 -7.31 -0.74 -5.69
CA THR A 145 -7.94 -1.09 -6.98
C THR A 145 -8.28 0.14 -7.83
N ARG A 146 -8.58 1.28 -7.21
CA ARG A 146 -8.77 2.55 -7.94
C ARG A 146 -7.44 3.04 -8.50
N LEU A 147 -6.39 3.10 -7.69
CA LEU A 147 -5.04 3.50 -8.13
C LEU A 147 -4.57 2.66 -9.33
N LEU A 148 -4.77 1.34 -9.27
CA LEU A 148 -4.44 0.45 -10.38
C LEU A 148 -5.21 0.81 -11.66
N ARG A 149 -6.53 1.02 -11.56
CA ARG A 149 -7.35 1.39 -12.74
C ARG A 149 -6.94 2.74 -13.31
N ASP A 150 -6.64 3.71 -12.46
CA ASP A 150 -6.25 5.05 -12.89
C ASP A 150 -4.87 5.02 -13.58
N HIS A 151 -3.91 4.23 -13.05
CA HIS A 151 -2.59 4.02 -13.67
C HIS A 151 -2.69 3.42 -15.08
N LEU A 152 -3.50 2.37 -15.24
CA LEU A 152 -3.71 1.72 -16.55
C LEU A 152 -4.45 2.66 -17.53
N ARG A 153 -5.42 3.44 -17.05
CA ARG A 153 -6.15 4.41 -17.87
C ARG A 153 -5.30 5.57 -18.32
N ALA A 154 -4.36 6.03 -17.50
CA ALA A 154 -3.44 7.11 -17.88
C ALA A 154 -2.65 6.75 -19.16
N GLY A 155 -2.27 5.49 -19.33
CA GLY A 155 -1.60 5.02 -20.54
C GLY A 155 -2.51 4.92 -21.77
N LEU A 156 -3.83 4.83 -21.56
CA LEU A 156 -4.81 4.85 -22.66
C LEU A 156 -5.14 6.26 -23.17
N GLY A 157 -4.77 7.30 -22.41
CA GLY A 157 -5.03 8.71 -22.76
C GLY A 157 -3.83 9.45 -23.35
N SER A 158 -2.67 8.79 -23.43
CA SER A 158 -1.41 9.31 -23.97
C SER A 158 -1.21 9.05 -25.46
#